data_AF-A0A956FLT4-F1
#
_entry.id   AF-A0A956FLT4-F1
#
_cell.length_a   1.000
_cell.length_b   1.000
_cell.length_c   1.000
_cell.angle_alpha   90.00
_cell.angle_beta   90.00
_cell.angle_gamma   90.00
#
_symmetry.space_group_name_H-M   'P 1'
#
loop_
_entity.id
_entity.type
_entity.pdbx_description
1 polymer ?
#
loop_
_entity_poly.entity_id
_entity_poly.type
_entity_poly.pdbx_seq_one_letter_code
_entity_poly.pdbx_strand_id
1 'polypeptide(L)'
;MISASTKLTWLQATVLERMVGRPAAPLVDEVLGVVRRDLPAGYPWPGNVRELEQCVRRVLMTRHYAGDRATLGAHEGRRLHRAIDTGELPARELVSGYCRLLYRRHGTYEEVAGRAGLDRRTVKRHVDGSSECP
;
A
#
# COMPACT_ATOMS: atom_id res chain seq x y z
N MET A 1 20.46 -27.69 -1.02
CA MET A 1 19.19 -27.02 -0.65
C MET A 1 19.51 -25.83 0.24
N ILE A 2 19.60 -24.63 -0.34
CA ILE A 2 19.85 -23.39 0.42
C ILE A 2 18.48 -22.90 0.92
N SER A 3 18.35 -22.78 2.25
CA SER A 3 17.08 -22.50 2.94
C SER A 3 16.52 -21.12 2.57
N ALA A 4 15.19 -20.98 2.55
CA ALA A 4 14.47 -19.74 2.20
C ALA A 4 14.91 -18.51 3.03
N SER A 5 15.39 -18.73 4.25
CA SER A 5 15.95 -17.67 5.12
C SER A 5 17.24 -17.05 4.56
N THR A 6 18.10 -17.84 3.91
CA THR A 6 19.34 -17.35 3.31
C THR A 6 19.06 -16.47 2.09
N LYS A 7 18.02 -16.82 1.33
CA LYS A 7 17.58 -16.06 0.15
C LYS A 7 17.03 -14.69 0.53
N LEU A 8 16.25 -14.61 1.61
CA LEU A 8 15.70 -13.36 2.13
C LEU A 8 16.81 -12.43 2.64
N THR A 9 17.77 -12.99 3.38
CA THR A 9 18.93 -12.26 3.92
C THR A 9 19.78 -11.66 2.80
N TRP A 10 20.03 -12.43 1.74
CA TRP A 10 20.81 -11.97 0.59
C TRP A 10 20.09 -10.86 -0.20
N LEU A 11 18.77 -10.99 -0.42
CA LEU A 11 17.97 -9.95 -1.08
C LEU A 11 17.94 -8.64 -0.29
N GLN A 12 17.84 -8.73 1.04
CA GLN A 12 17.90 -7.58 1.93
C GLN A 12 19.24 -6.85 1.83
N ALA A 13 20.35 -7.58 1.89
CA ALA A 13 21.70 -7.02 1.78
C ALA A 13 21.92 -6.31 0.44
N THR A 14 21.54 -6.94 -0.67
CA THR A 14 21.72 -6.39 -2.02
C THR A 14 20.88 -5.12 -2.25
N VAL A 15 19.64 -5.07 -1.74
CA VAL A 15 18.79 -3.88 -1.87
C VAL A 15 19.32 -2.74 -0.99
N LEU A 16 19.75 -3.02 0.24
CA LEU A 16 20.35 -2.04 1.13
C LEU A 16 21.66 -1.48 0.57
N GLU A 17 22.54 -2.34 0.05
CA GLU A 17 23.81 -1.94 -0.55
C GLU A 17 23.60 -1.06 -1.79
N ARG A 18 22.59 -1.39 -2.61
CA ARG A 18 22.26 -0.60 -3.80
C ARG A 18 21.65 0.77 -3.47
N MET A 19 21.01 0.92 -2.31
CA MET A 19 20.38 2.17 -1.87
C MET A 19 21.30 3.06 -1.04
N VAL A 20 22.21 2.47 -0.27
CA VAL A 20 23.03 3.18 0.73
C VAL A 20 24.52 3.21 0.33
N GLY A 21 24.93 2.36 -0.62
CA GLY A 21 26.32 2.28 -1.10
C GLY A 21 27.27 1.48 -0.19
N ARG A 22 26.90 1.22 1.08
CA ARG A 22 27.57 0.27 2.01
C ARG A 22 26.57 -0.29 3.03
N PRO A 23 26.70 -1.56 3.47
CA PRO A 23 25.87 -2.11 4.52
C PRO A 23 26.28 -1.51 5.88
N ALA A 24 25.43 -0.65 6.44
CA ALA A 24 25.56 -0.21 7.82
C ALA A 24 24.58 -1.03 8.67
N ALA A 25 25.08 -2.05 9.39
CA ALA A 25 24.29 -2.82 10.36
C ALA A 25 23.43 -1.95 11.30
N PRO A 26 23.90 -0.76 11.76
CA PRO A 26 23.06 0.15 12.56
C PRO A 26 21.78 0.64 11.85
N LEU A 27 21.82 0.76 10.53
CA LEU A 27 20.69 1.21 9.72
C LEU A 27 19.58 0.14 9.66
N VAL A 28 19.97 -1.14 9.69
CA VAL A 28 19.04 -2.27 9.71
C VAL A 28 18.28 -2.30 11.03
N ASP A 29 18.98 -2.13 12.15
CA ASP A 29 18.36 -2.09 13.48
C ASP A 29 17.41 -0.89 13.62
N GLU A 30 17.79 0.25 13.05
CA GLU A 30 16.94 1.44 13.03
C GLU A 30 15.65 1.22 12.23
N VAL A 31 15.75 0.61 11.04
CA VAL A 31 14.56 0.29 10.24
C VAL A 31 13.65 -0.71 10.97
N LEU A 32 14.23 -1.75 11.57
CA LEU A 32 13.48 -2.73 12.35
C LEU A 32 12.78 -2.08 13.55
N GLY A 33 13.43 -1.15 14.23
CA GLY A 33 12.85 -0.39 15.34
C GLY A 33 11.62 0.41 14.92
N VAL A 34 11.70 1.14 13.81
CA VAL A 34 10.58 1.92 13.27
C VAL A 34 9.43 1.02 12.82
N VAL A 35 9.74 -0.08 12.12
CA VAL A 35 8.74 -1.06 11.66
C VAL A 35 7.98 -1.66 12.85
N ARG A 36 8.67 -2.07 13.92
CA ARG A 36 8.02 -2.63 15.13
C ARG A 36 7.20 -1.60 15.88
N ARG A 37 7.61 -0.33 15.87
CA ARG A 37 6.91 0.76 16.56
C ARG A 37 5.64 1.17 15.82
N ASP A 38 5.71 1.30 14.49
CA ASP A 38 4.66 1.94 13.70
C ASP A 38 3.68 0.95 13.06
N LEU A 39 4.03 -0.33 12.92
CA LEU A 39 3.12 -1.36 12.38
C LEU A 39 2.44 -2.15 13.51
N PRO A 40 1.13 -2.43 13.40
CA PRO A 40 0.43 -3.28 14.36
C PRO A 40 0.95 -4.72 14.30
N ALA A 41 0.91 -5.43 15.45
CA ALA A 41 1.42 -6.80 15.60
C ALA A 41 0.80 -7.83 14.63
N GLY A 42 -0.36 -7.54 14.04
CA GLY A 42 -1.05 -8.36 13.05
C GLY A 42 -0.92 -7.87 11.60
N TYR A 43 0.04 -7.00 11.28
CA TYR A 43 0.18 -6.46 9.93
C TYR A 43 0.50 -7.57 8.92
N PRO A 44 -0.38 -7.83 7.92
CA PRO A 44 -0.16 -8.87 6.94
C PRO A 44 0.88 -8.38 5.92
N TRP A 45 2.14 -8.74 6.14
CA TRP A 45 3.21 -8.38 5.23
C TRP A 45 2.92 -8.96 3.83
N PRO A 46 2.80 -8.12 2.77
CA PRO A 46 2.38 -8.57 1.45
C PRO A 46 3.41 -9.42 0.69
N GLY A 47 4.60 -9.66 1.28
CA GLY A 47 5.56 -10.65 0.80
C GLY A 47 6.49 -10.21 -0.35
N ASN A 48 6.36 -8.99 -0.85
CA ASN A 48 7.08 -8.56 -2.06
C ASN A 48 8.33 -7.72 -1.74
N VAL A 49 9.46 -8.01 -2.41
CA VAL A 49 10.74 -7.28 -2.26
C VAL A 49 10.58 -5.78 -2.53
N ARG A 50 9.70 -5.39 -3.46
CA ARG A 50 9.37 -3.98 -3.74
C ARG A 50 8.80 -3.24 -2.53
N GLU A 51 7.94 -3.91 -1.75
CA GLU A 51 7.33 -3.32 -0.55
C GLU A 51 8.37 -3.12 0.55
N LEU A 52 9.34 -4.05 0.65
CA LEU A 52 10.46 -3.91 1.56
C LEU A 52 11.36 -2.73 1.17
N GLU A 53 11.68 -2.58 -0.11
CA GLU A 53 12.48 -1.46 -0.62
C GLU A 53 11.81 -0.12 -0.33
N GLN A 54 10.50 -0.02 -0.55
CA GLN A 54 9.73 1.20 -0.26
C GLN A 54 9.63 1.47 1.24
N CYS A 55 9.41 0.42 2.06
CA CYS A 55 9.44 0.52 3.52
C CYS A 55 10.77 1.12 4.00
N VAL A 56 11.89 0.51 3.59
CA VAL A 56 13.25 0.99 3.93
C VAL A 56 13.43 2.43 3.47
N ARG A 57 13.11 2.76 2.22
CA ARG A 57 13.22 4.14 1.69
C ARG A 57 12.47 5.15 2.56
N ARG A 58 11.23 4.83 2.91
CA ARG A 58 10.37 5.72 3.69
C ARG A 58 10.89 5.89 5.10
N VAL A 59 11.26 4.80 5.76
CA VAL A 59 11.83 4.86 7.11
C VAL A 59 13.10 5.73 7.13
N LEU A 60 13.95 5.63 6.11
CA LEU A 60 15.14 6.46 6.01
C LEU A 60 14.82 7.94 5.76
N MET A 61 13.76 8.25 5.00
CA MET A 61 13.36 9.63 4.70
C MET A 61 12.56 10.30 5.81
N THR A 62 11.62 9.58 6.43
CA THR A 62 10.61 10.16 7.34
C THR A 62 10.69 9.63 8.76
N ARG A 63 11.55 8.65 9.05
CA ARG A 63 11.66 7.96 10.36
C ARG A 63 10.35 7.35 10.87
N HIS A 64 9.37 7.22 9.98
CA HIS A 64 8.02 6.72 10.24
C HIS A 64 7.52 5.84 9.10
N TYR A 65 6.77 4.78 9.42
CA TYR A 65 6.18 3.89 8.40
C TYR A 65 4.84 3.29 8.83
N ALA A 66 3.74 3.75 8.21
CA ALA A 66 2.38 3.29 8.52
C ALA A 66 1.88 2.14 7.62
N GLY A 67 2.75 1.53 6.80
CA GLY A 67 2.33 0.58 5.76
C GLY A 67 1.92 1.25 4.45
N ASP A 68 2.31 0.68 3.31
CA ASP A 68 2.10 1.34 2.02
C ASP A 68 0.61 1.38 1.62
N ARG A 69 -0.13 0.29 1.89
CA ARG A 69 -1.59 0.23 1.67
C ARG A 69 -2.36 1.25 2.49
N ALA A 70 -1.98 1.46 3.75
CA ALA A 70 -2.62 2.44 4.62
C ALA A 70 -2.30 3.87 4.17
N THR A 71 -1.07 4.12 3.72
CA THR A 71 -0.64 5.45 3.27
C THR A 71 -1.25 5.84 1.93
N LEU A 72 -1.26 4.92 0.96
CA LEU A 72 -1.96 5.09 -0.30
C LEU A 72 -3.46 5.24 -0.08
N GLY A 73 -4.07 4.39 0.76
CA GLY A 73 -5.49 4.54 1.14
C GLY A 73 -5.80 5.90 1.76
N ALA A 74 -4.92 6.44 2.61
CA ALA A 74 -5.08 7.76 3.21
C ALA A 74 -4.92 8.91 2.21
N HIS A 75 -4.03 8.79 1.21
CA HIS A 75 -3.86 9.80 0.17
C HIS A 75 -5.07 9.85 -0.77
N GLU A 76 -5.52 8.70 -1.28
CA GLU A 76 -6.73 8.62 -2.10
C GLU A 76 -7.99 9.05 -1.34
N GLY A 77 -8.10 8.70 -0.05
CA GLY A 77 -9.20 9.16 0.80
C GLY A 77 -9.25 10.69 0.89
N ARG A 78 -8.09 11.35 1.08
CA ARG A 78 -7.99 12.82 1.08
C ARG A 78 -8.36 13.43 -0.28
N ARG A 79 -7.93 12.82 -1.39
CA ARG A 79 -8.29 13.30 -2.74
C ARG A 79 -9.79 13.19 -3.00
N LEU A 80 -10.41 12.08 -2.61
CA LEU A 80 -11.85 11.86 -2.76
C LEU A 80 -12.65 12.86 -1.91
N HIS A 81 -12.25 13.08 -0.65
CA HIS A 81 -12.91 14.05 0.23
C HIS A 81 -12.88 15.45 -0.38
N ARG A 82 -11.71 15.92 -0.84
CA ARG A 82 -11.60 17.23 -1.49
C ARG A 82 -12.51 17.35 -2.73
N ALA A 83 -12.59 16.29 -3.53
CA ALA A 83 -13.42 16.30 -4.74
C ALA A 83 -14.94 16.29 -4.42
N ILE A 84 -15.33 15.74 -3.27
CA ILE A 84 -16.69 15.85 -2.74
C ILE A 84 -16.95 17.28 -2.27
N ASP A 85 -16.01 17.87 -1.53
CA ASP A 85 -16.13 19.24 -1.02
C ASP A 85 -16.27 20.28 -2.14
N THR A 86 -15.56 20.09 -3.26
CA THR A 86 -15.68 21.00 -4.42
C THR A 86 -16.93 20.74 -5.26
N GLY A 87 -17.56 19.57 -5.15
CA GLY A 87 -18.74 19.21 -5.95
C GLY A 87 -18.49 19.01 -7.44
N GLU A 88 -17.22 19.01 -7.88
CA GLU A 88 -16.82 18.93 -9.28
C GLU A 88 -16.77 17.48 -9.80
N LEU A 89 -16.90 16.49 -8.91
CA LEU A 89 -16.71 15.09 -9.25
C LEU A 89 -18.02 14.46 -9.80
N PRO A 90 -18.02 13.89 -11.01
CA PRO A 90 -19.18 13.17 -11.53
C PRO A 90 -19.55 11.99 -10.63
N ALA A 91 -20.85 11.68 -10.52
CA ALA A 91 -21.33 10.58 -9.68
C ALA A 91 -20.64 9.23 -9.98
N ARG A 92 -20.40 8.93 -11.26
CA ARG A 92 -19.66 7.71 -11.68
C ARG A 92 -18.23 7.66 -11.12
N GLU A 93 -17.56 8.81 -11.04
CA GLU A 93 -16.19 8.92 -10.56
C GLU A 93 -16.13 8.87 -9.04
N LEU A 94 -17.15 9.40 -8.36
CA LEU A 94 -17.33 9.25 -6.93
C LEU A 94 -17.46 7.78 -6.55
N VAL A 95 -18.34 7.04 -7.23
CA VAL A 95 -18.50 5.60 -7.02
C VAL A 95 -17.21 4.84 -7.34
N SER A 96 -16.55 5.15 -8.46
CA SER A 96 -15.25 4.54 -8.81
C SER A 96 -14.15 4.85 -7.78
N GLY A 97 -14.09 6.07 -7.27
CA GLY A 97 -13.15 6.48 -6.23
C GLY A 97 -13.40 5.73 -4.92
N TYR A 98 -14.67 5.64 -4.51
CA TYR A 98 -15.08 4.92 -3.31
C TYR A 98 -14.80 3.42 -3.39
N CYS A 99 -15.14 2.76 -4.50
CA CYS A 99 -14.84 1.35 -4.74
C CYS A 99 -13.32 1.07 -4.69
N ARG A 100 -12.50 1.92 -5.30
CA ARG A 100 -11.03 1.80 -5.25
C ARG A 100 -10.48 1.98 -3.84
N LEU A 101 -11.01 2.93 -3.07
CA LEU A 101 -10.63 3.15 -1.68
C LEU A 101 -10.92 1.90 -0.82
N LEU A 102 -12.13 1.35 -0.93
CA LEU A 102 -12.52 0.14 -0.22
C LEU A 102 -11.69 -1.08 -0.66
N TYR A 103 -11.43 -1.22 -1.96
CA TYR A 103 -10.63 -2.34 -2.48
C TYR A 103 -9.20 -2.32 -1.96
N ARG A 104 -8.57 -1.14 -1.84
CA ARG A 104 -7.23 -1.03 -1.23
C ARG A 104 -7.22 -1.38 0.26
N ARG A 105 -8.31 -1.08 0.97
CA ARG A 105 -8.45 -1.35 2.42
C ARG A 105 -8.74 -2.82 2.72
N HIS A 106 -9.60 -3.46 1.92
CA HIS A 106 -10.13 -4.81 2.20
C HIS A 106 -9.60 -5.90 1.27
N GLY A 107 -9.07 -5.54 0.10
CA GLY A 107 -8.32 -6.44 -0.78
C GLY A 107 -9.14 -7.36 -1.69
N THR A 108 -10.47 -7.45 -1.52
CA THR A 108 -11.33 -8.37 -2.29
C THR A 108 -12.58 -7.69 -2.84
N TYR A 109 -12.98 -8.06 -4.06
CA TYR A 109 -14.16 -7.48 -4.72
C TYR A 109 -15.49 -7.76 -4.01
N GLU A 110 -15.66 -8.94 -3.39
CA GLU A 110 -16.88 -9.32 -2.66
C GLU A 110 -17.10 -8.45 -1.41
N GLU A 111 -16.04 -8.25 -0.65
CA GLU A 111 -16.04 -7.44 0.57
C GLU A 111 -16.28 -5.94 0.28
N VAL A 112 -15.88 -5.48 -0.92
CA VAL A 112 -16.23 -4.14 -1.42
C VAL A 112 -17.67 -4.08 -1.90
N ALA A 113 -18.14 -5.10 -2.64
CA ALA A 113 -19.51 -5.21 -3.12
C ALA A 113 -20.52 -5.17 -1.96
N GLY A 114 -20.27 -5.93 -0.89
CA GLY A 114 -21.10 -5.92 0.32
C GLY A 114 -21.16 -4.55 1.00
N ARG A 115 -20.05 -3.82 1.06
CA ARG A 115 -20.01 -2.47 1.66
C ARG A 115 -20.56 -1.37 0.77
N ALA A 116 -20.35 -1.47 -0.52
CA ALA A 116 -20.81 -0.48 -1.49
C ALA A 116 -22.29 -0.69 -1.90
N GLY A 117 -22.87 -1.85 -1.58
CA GLY A 117 -24.21 -2.21 -2.04
C GLY A 117 -24.27 -2.43 -3.56
N LEU A 118 -23.18 -2.87 -4.17
CA LEU A 118 -23.04 -3.05 -5.61
C LEU A 118 -22.80 -4.52 -5.97
N ASP A 119 -23.15 -4.91 -7.18
CA ASP A 119 -22.75 -6.23 -7.71
C ASP A 119 -21.22 -6.33 -7.86
N ARG A 120 -20.67 -7.51 -7.60
CA ARG A 120 -19.22 -7.79 -7.70
C ARG A 120 -18.65 -7.44 -9.08
N ARG A 121 -19.37 -7.67 -10.17
CA ARG A 121 -18.92 -7.32 -11.53
C ARG A 121 -18.90 -5.80 -11.73
N THR A 122 -19.87 -5.09 -11.16
CA THR A 122 -19.91 -3.62 -11.17
C THR A 122 -18.75 -3.04 -10.38
N VAL A 123 -18.47 -3.55 -9.18
CA VAL A 123 -17.29 -3.14 -8.40
C VAL A 123 -16.01 -3.38 -9.18
N LYS A 124 -15.84 -4.57 -9.79
CA LYS A 124 -14.67 -4.89 -10.59
C LYS A 124 -14.45 -3.84 -11.70
N ARG A 125 -15.51 -3.49 -12.44
CA ARG A 125 -15.46 -2.45 -13.49
C ARG A 125 -15.03 -1.07 -12.95
N HIS A 126 -15.50 -0.70 -11.77
CA HIS A 126 -15.14 0.56 -11.10
C HIS A 126 -13.70 0.58 -10.58
N VAL A 127 -13.20 -0.57 -10.11
CA VAL A 127 -11.83 -0.71 -9.56
C VAL A 127 -10.79 -0.83 -10.66
N ASP A 128 -11.03 -1.69 -11.66
CA ASP A 128 -10.13 -1.93 -12.79
C ASP A 128 -10.07 -0.74 -13.75
N GLY A 129 -10.97 0.23 -13.59
CA GLY A 129 -10.96 1.46 -14.36
C GLY A 129 -11.40 1.21 -15.80
N SER A 130 -12.66 0.82 -15.99
CA SER A 130 -13.36 1.18 -17.23
C SER A 130 -13.69 2.66 -17.20
N SER A 131 -12.66 3.50 -17.24
CA SER A 131 -12.77 4.88 -17.72
C SER A 131 -12.86 4.83 -19.24
N GLU A 132 -13.97 4.28 -19.75
CA GLU A 132 -14.47 4.68 -21.05
C GLU A 132 -15.43 5.84 -20.78
N CYS A 133 -15.00 7.04 -21.16
CA CYS A 133 -15.93 8.10 -21.49
C CYS A 133 -15.80 8.31 -23.01
N PRO A 134 -16.91 8.29 -23.78
CA PRO A 134 -16.91 8.90 -25.11
C PRO A 134 -16.69 10.42 -25.02
#